data_AF-A0ABD6A1B4-F1
#
_entry.id   AF-A0ABD6A1B4-F1
#
_cell.length_a   1.000
_cell.length_b   1.000
_cell.length_c   1.000
_cell.angle_alpha   90.00
_cell.angle_beta   90.00
_cell.angle_gamma   90.00
#
_symmetry.space_group_name_H-M   'P 1'
#
loop_
_entity.id
_entity.type
_entity.pdbx_description
1 polymer ?
#
loop_
_entity_poly.entity_id
_entity_poly.type
_entity_poly.pdbx_seq_one_letter_code
_entity_poly.pdbx_strand_id
1 'polypeptide(L)'
;MGDPTVGDILNRIRQHDFHPVDERNFTVDRELAKDGIADLSDPDWRIRLLAVRDLVRRCSGGGKPDESRTEVRQALRDNDPQIRYVCAKVCGIVGDEGAIRDLERVVRTDPNGPVRAQAVLSLGQLEASESLGLLEDIVDDDDRDVGRRARIAIDRIEKGKGTTDALLTAYQRLDPETFDRVSAGDTAPEFRLTDTEGTEWERSALAAEGEWLVLVWVFADWCPVCHREFDELLELRTEFDDAGVSIVTVECHDRYRGRVMAGMELEPDYWSSEDSFRDTYERDLWWPHLLDHAGAVGATFGVDPLAFAVHAEYINRPATIVVDPSGTVRFAYFGTFWGDRPSIEKTLGMIRTKEFDFEHPERRRAADR
;
A
#
# COMPACT_ATOMS: atom_id res chain seq x y z
N MET A 1 17.56 -24.32 -5.14
CA MET A 1 16.57 -24.70 -4.11
C MET A 1 15.22 -24.73 -4.81
N GLY A 2 14.39 -25.76 -4.63
CA GLY A 2 13.09 -25.81 -5.31
C GLY A 2 12.13 -24.73 -4.79
N ASP A 3 11.11 -24.38 -5.58
CA ASP A 3 10.09 -23.42 -5.16
C ASP A 3 9.36 -23.92 -3.88
N PRO A 4 9.18 -23.07 -2.85
CA PRO A 4 8.58 -23.48 -1.59
C PRO A 4 7.13 -23.93 -1.79
N THR A 5 6.69 -24.99 -1.10
CA THR A 5 5.28 -25.44 -1.13
C THR A 5 4.37 -24.45 -0.42
N VAL A 6 3.04 -24.54 -0.63
CA VAL A 6 2.09 -23.73 0.15
C VAL A 6 2.30 -23.96 1.65
N GLY A 7 2.46 -25.21 2.08
CA GLY A 7 2.80 -25.55 3.47
C GLY A 7 4.08 -24.88 3.99
N ASP A 8 5.16 -24.85 3.20
CA ASP A 8 6.41 -24.18 3.58
C ASP A 8 6.20 -22.66 3.77
N ILE A 9 5.44 -22.04 2.87
CA ILE A 9 5.13 -20.60 2.91
C ILE A 9 4.28 -20.27 4.14
N LEU A 10 3.23 -21.05 4.40
CA LEU A 10 2.38 -20.87 5.58
C LEU A 10 3.14 -21.09 6.89
N ASN A 11 4.06 -22.06 6.91
CA ASN A 11 4.90 -22.31 8.08
C ASN A 11 5.88 -21.14 8.34
N ARG A 12 6.40 -20.48 7.30
CA ARG A 12 7.21 -19.27 7.45
C ARG A 12 6.43 -18.14 8.14
N ILE A 13 5.16 -17.95 7.80
CA ILE A 13 4.29 -16.97 8.47
C ILE A 13 4.11 -17.38 9.94
N ARG A 14 3.72 -18.64 10.19
CA ARG A 14 3.41 -19.13 11.54
C ARG A 14 4.58 -19.07 12.53
N GLN A 15 5.81 -19.20 12.04
CA GLN A 15 7.02 -19.14 12.84
C GLN A 15 7.50 -17.71 13.12
N HIS A 16 6.94 -16.73 12.41
CA HIS A 16 7.30 -15.33 12.57
C HIS A 16 6.39 -14.68 13.60
N ASP A 17 7.00 -14.08 14.62
CA ASP A 17 6.28 -13.31 15.62
C ASP A 17 6.03 -11.91 15.04
N PHE A 18 4.83 -11.67 14.50
CA PHE A 18 4.44 -10.38 13.94
C PHE A 18 4.10 -9.38 15.06
N HIS A 19 4.27 -8.10 14.78
CA HIS A 19 3.73 -7.06 15.63
C HIS A 19 2.21 -7.23 15.77
N PRO A 20 1.67 -7.18 17.01
CA PRO A 20 0.24 -7.33 17.22
C PRO A 20 -0.52 -6.18 16.57
N VAL A 21 -1.78 -6.43 16.26
CA VAL A 21 -2.74 -5.42 15.85
C VAL A 21 -3.75 -5.27 16.99
N ASP A 22 -4.01 -4.04 17.41
CA ASP A 22 -4.95 -3.75 18.50
C ASP A 22 -6.42 -3.89 18.04
N GLU A 23 -7.35 -3.67 18.97
CA GLU A 23 -8.80 -3.72 18.71
C GLU A 23 -9.30 -2.60 17.77
N ARG A 24 -8.48 -1.57 17.54
CA ARG A 24 -8.76 -0.46 16.63
C ARG A 24 -8.08 -0.64 15.27
N ASN A 25 -7.52 -1.83 15.04
CA ASN A 25 -6.84 -2.21 13.81
C ASN A 25 -5.54 -1.43 13.51
N PHE A 26 -4.83 -1.01 14.55
CA PHE A 26 -3.50 -0.42 14.46
C PHE A 26 -2.44 -1.43 14.86
N THR A 27 -1.36 -1.53 14.08
CA THR A 27 -0.19 -2.27 14.51
C THR A 27 0.45 -1.59 15.71
N VAL A 28 0.72 -2.36 16.76
CA VAL A 28 1.37 -1.90 17.98
C VAL A 28 2.82 -2.37 17.99
N ASP A 29 3.75 -1.43 18.11
CA ASP A 29 5.15 -1.75 18.35
C ASP A 29 5.26 -2.56 19.65
N ARG A 30 5.82 -3.77 19.61
CA ARG A 30 5.85 -4.69 20.76
C ARG A 30 6.80 -4.22 21.85
N GLU A 31 7.80 -3.40 21.50
CA GLU A 31 8.77 -2.87 22.45
C GLU A 31 8.27 -1.57 23.07
N LEU A 32 7.71 -0.68 22.23
CA LEU A 32 7.24 0.63 22.68
C LEU A 32 5.82 0.61 23.24
N ALA A 33 5.04 -0.43 22.92
CA ALA A 33 3.60 -0.52 23.18
C ALA A 33 2.83 0.70 22.65
N LYS A 34 3.16 1.15 21.42
CA LYS A 34 2.57 2.31 20.75
C LYS A 34 2.23 2.00 19.28
N ASP A 35 1.18 2.61 18.75
CA ASP A 35 0.62 2.36 17.41
C ASP A 35 1.53 2.84 16.27
N GLY A 36 2.18 1.94 15.52
CA GLY A 36 3.20 2.26 14.51
C GLY A 36 4.41 1.33 14.66
N ILE A 37 5.42 1.46 13.80
CA ILE A 37 6.65 0.66 13.85
C ILE A 37 7.86 1.59 13.88
N ALA A 38 8.57 1.62 15.01
CA ALA A 38 9.75 2.47 15.18
C ALA A 38 11.03 1.87 14.59
N ASP A 39 11.12 0.55 14.55
CA ASP A 39 12.27 -0.16 14.01
C ASP A 39 12.21 -0.21 12.47
N LEU A 40 13.18 0.43 11.80
CA LEU A 40 13.33 0.39 10.35
C LEU A 40 13.88 -0.95 9.84
N SER A 41 14.34 -1.82 10.75
CA SER A 41 14.81 -3.17 10.44
C SER A 41 13.76 -4.25 10.71
N ASP A 42 12.56 -3.87 11.13
CA ASP A 42 11.45 -4.80 11.36
C ASP A 42 11.17 -5.66 10.10
N PRO A 43 11.24 -7.01 10.19
CA PRO A 43 11.13 -7.87 9.03
C PRO A 43 9.68 -8.25 8.68
N ASP A 44 8.67 -7.86 9.48
CA ASP A 44 7.27 -8.28 9.30
C ASP A 44 6.78 -8.06 7.86
N TRP A 45 7.04 -6.87 7.32
CA TRP A 45 6.66 -6.47 5.97
C TRP A 45 7.22 -7.43 4.91
N ARG A 46 8.47 -7.83 5.07
CA ARG A 46 9.20 -8.70 4.14
C ARG A 46 8.63 -10.11 4.19
N ILE A 47 8.31 -10.61 5.38
CA ILE A 47 7.68 -11.94 5.53
C ILE A 47 6.29 -11.94 4.89
N ARG A 48 5.44 -10.93 5.15
CA ARG A 48 4.12 -10.79 4.54
C ARG A 48 4.21 -10.68 3.02
N LEU A 49 5.01 -9.76 2.50
CA LEU A 49 5.13 -9.50 1.07
C LEU A 49 5.59 -10.75 0.31
N LEU A 50 6.65 -11.41 0.79
CA LEU A 50 7.18 -12.61 0.13
C LEU A 50 6.22 -13.80 0.25
N ALA A 51 5.41 -13.88 1.30
CA ALA A 51 4.36 -14.89 1.38
C ALA A 51 3.28 -14.69 0.31
N VAL A 52 2.79 -13.46 0.13
CA VAL A 52 1.83 -13.14 -0.94
C VAL A 52 2.44 -13.47 -2.31
N ARG A 53 3.67 -13.01 -2.57
CA ARG A 53 4.42 -13.32 -3.81
C ARG A 53 4.49 -14.81 -4.09
N ASP A 54 4.97 -15.58 -3.11
CA ASP A 54 5.25 -17.01 -3.29
C ASP A 54 3.94 -17.78 -3.54
N LEU A 55 2.87 -17.44 -2.80
CA LEU A 55 1.55 -18.04 -3.01
C LEU A 55 0.93 -17.63 -4.34
N VAL A 56 1.09 -16.38 -4.77
CA VAL A 56 0.67 -15.92 -6.10
C VAL A 56 1.35 -16.76 -7.18
N ARG A 57 2.68 -16.93 -7.13
CA ARG A 57 3.44 -17.77 -8.08
C ARG A 57 2.90 -19.21 -8.10
N ARG A 58 2.57 -19.79 -6.94
CA ARG A 58 1.97 -21.13 -6.82
C ARG A 58 0.57 -21.25 -7.40
N CYS A 59 -0.25 -20.21 -7.27
CA CYS A 59 -1.65 -20.22 -7.67
C CYS A 59 -1.89 -19.75 -9.11
N SER A 60 -0.89 -19.17 -9.77
CA SER A 60 -1.00 -18.61 -11.14
C SER A 60 0.01 -19.19 -12.15
N GLY A 61 1.02 -19.92 -11.70
CA GLY A 61 2.03 -20.57 -12.54
C GLY A 61 2.59 -21.84 -11.88
N GLY A 62 3.66 -22.40 -12.45
CA GLY A 62 4.51 -23.47 -11.87
C GLY A 62 3.82 -24.64 -11.14
N GLY A 63 3.77 -25.83 -11.77
CA GLY A 63 3.31 -27.05 -11.11
C GLY A 63 1.80 -27.30 -11.24
N LYS A 64 1.09 -27.40 -10.10
CA LYS A 64 -0.35 -27.74 -10.02
C LYS A 64 -1.13 -26.60 -9.33
N PRO A 65 -1.49 -25.54 -10.08
CA PRO A 65 -2.10 -24.34 -9.50
C PRO A 65 -3.45 -24.60 -8.82
N ASP A 66 -4.25 -25.54 -9.32
CA ASP A 66 -5.55 -25.89 -8.72
C ASP A 66 -5.42 -26.53 -7.33
N GLU A 67 -4.39 -27.38 -7.14
CA GLU A 67 -4.06 -27.95 -5.83
C GLU A 67 -3.62 -26.82 -4.87
N SER A 68 -2.75 -25.92 -5.34
CA SER A 68 -2.28 -24.78 -4.54
C SER A 68 -3.42 -23.83 -4.15
N ARG A 69 -4.33 -23.51 -5.07
CA ARG A 69 -5.54 -22.71 -4.79
C ARG A 69 -6.43 -23.41 -3.76
N THR A 70 -6.57 -24.73 -3.85
CA THR A 70 -7.33 -25.51 -2.87
C THR A 70 -6.70 -25.43 -1.47
N GLU A 71 -5.38 -25.54 -1.35
CA GLU A 71 -4.66 -25.38 -0.09
C GLU A 71 -4.80 -23.96 0.48
N VAL A 72 -4.69 -22.92 -0.36
CA VAL A 72 -4.89 -21.53 0.05
C VAL A 72 -6.32 -21.28 0.55
N ARG A 73 -7.34 -21.81 -0.12
CA ARG A 73 -8.74 -21.71 0.35
C ARG A 73 -8.97 -22.42 1.68
N GLN A 74 -8.31 -23.56 1.92
CA GLN A 74 -8.36 -24.23 3.23
C GLN A 74 -7.75 -23.37 4.34
N ALA A 75 -6.63 -22.69 4.04
CA ALA A 75 -5.93 -21.81 4.98
C ALA A 75 -6.70 -20.54 5.36
N LEU A 76 -7.80 -20.20 4.68
CA LEU A 76 -8.77 -19.17 5.14
C LEU A 76 -9.47 -19.55 6.47
N ARG A 77 -9.20 -20.74 7.01
CA ARG A 77 -9.66 -21.23 8.32
C ARG A 77 -8.51 -21.47 9.30
N ASP A 78 -7.30 -21.02 8.99
CA ASP A 78 -6.15 -21.16 9.89
C ASP A 78 -6.36 -20.40 11.20
N ASN A 79 -5.75 -20.85 12.29
CA ASN A 79 -5.83 -20.17 13.58
C ASN A 79 -5.06 -18.84 13.56
N ASP A 80 -4.04 -18.72 12.72
CA ASP A 80 -3.21 -17.52 12.59
C ASP A 80 -3.91 -16.48 11.68
N PRO A 81 -4.26 -15.28 12.21
CA PRO A 81 -4.88 -14.22 11.40
C PRO A 81 -3.99 -13.71 10.27
N GLN A 82 -2.65 -13.76 10.39
CA GLN A 82 -1.74 -13.36 9.32
C GLN A 82 -1.84 -14.30 8.13
N ILE A 83 -1.95 -15.60 8.38
CA ILE A 83 -2.19 -16.61 7.34
C ILE A 83 -3.52 -16.33 6.65
N ARG A 84 -4.60 -16.12 7.41
CA ARG A 84 -5.92 -15.84 6.82
C ARG A 84 -5.92 -14.56 5.98
N TYR A 85 -5.29 -13.49 6.46
CA TYR A 85 -5.12 -12.23 5.72
C TYR A 85 -4.39 -12.45 4.39
N VAL A 86 -3.22 -13.10 4.43
CA VAL A 86 -2.39 -13.37 3.24
C VAL A 86 -3.15 -14.24 2.25
N CYS A 87 -3.82 -15.31 2.70
CA CYS A 87 -4.61 -16.19 1.84
C CYS A 87 -5.80 -15.46 1.19
N ALA A 88 -6.53 -14.64 1.94
CA ALA A 88 -7.62 -13.83 1.39
C ALA A 88 -7.11 -12.90 0.28
N LYS A 89 -6.02 -12.18 0.55
CA LYS A 89 -5.36 -11.29 -0.43
C LYS A 89 -4.95 -12.03 -1.70
N VAL A 90 -4.34 -13.20 -1.57
CA VAL A 90 -3.92 -14.02 -2.71
C VAL A 90 -5.12 -14.44 -3.56
N CYS A 91 -6.23 -14.90 -2.96
CA CYS A 91 -7.43 -15.30 -3.71
C CYS A 91 -7.93 -14.20 -4.64
N GLY A 92 -7.98 -12.95 -4.16
CA GLY A 92 -8.36 -11.79 -4.99
C GLY A 92 -7.34 -11.49 -6.09
N ILE A 93 -6.04 -11.47 -5.77
CA ILE A 93 -4.98 -11.19 -6.75
C ILE A 93 -5.00 -12.19 -7.91
N VAL A 94 -5.15 -13.49 -7.62
CA VAL A 94 -5.07 -14.55 -8.64
C VAL A 94 -6.38 -14.82 -9.38
N GLY A 95 -7.46 -14.11 -9.03
CA GLY A 95 -8.77 -14.33 -9.66
C GLY A 95 -9.39 -15.69 -9.31
N ASP A 96 -9.22 -16.20 -8.09
CA ASP A 96 -9.78 -17.50 -7.70
C ASP A 96 -11.27 -17.39 -7.33
N GLU A 97 -12.15 -17.42 -8.34
CA GLU A 97 -13.62 -17.42 -8.16
C GLU A 97 -14.09 -18.57 -7.24
N GLY A 98 -13.36 -19.69 -7.19
CA GLY A 98 -13.64 -20.79 -6.28
C GLY A 98 -13.55 -20.41 -4.80
N ALA A 99 -12.92 -19.28 -4.47
CA ALA A 99 -12.78 -18.77 -3.11
C ALA A 99 -13.95 -17.90 -2.63
N ILE A 100 -14.88 -17.48 -3.51
CA ILE A 100 -15.94 -16.51 -3.18
C ILE A 100 -16.71 -16.92 -1.92
N ARG A 101 -17.22 -18.15 -1.85
CA ARG A 101 -17.97 -18.64 -0.67
C ARG A 101 -17.11 -18.70 0.61
N ASP A 102 -15.82 -19.02 0.49
CA ASP A 102 -14.92 -19.04 1.64
C ASP A 102 -14.61 -17.61 2.12
N LEU A 103 -14.44 -16.66 1.20
CA LEU A 103 -14.26 -15.24 1.50
C LEU A 103 -15.50 -14.63 2.14
N GLU A 104 -16.70 -14.89 1.63
CA GLU A 104 -17.94 -14.43 2.25
C GLU A 104 -18.10 -14.95 3.69
N ARG A 105 -17.67 -16.19 3.97
CA ARG A 105 -17.64 -16.71 5.34
C ARG A 105 -16.66 -15.92 6.21
N VAL A 106 -15.48 -15.60 5.69
CA VAL A 106 -14.49 -14.78 6.41
C VAL A 106 -15.11 -13.42 6.76
N VAL A 107 -15.73 -12.75 5.79
CA VAL A 107 -16.45 -11.48 6.01
C VAL A 107 -17.47 -11.59 7.15
N ARG A 108 -18.29 -12.66 7.19
CA ARG A 108 -19.33 -12.83 8.23
C ARG A 108 -18.82 -13.21 9.62
N THR A 109 -17.66 -13.86 9.72
CA THR A 109 -17.31 -14.64 10.94
C THR A 109 -15.91 -14.41 11.49
N ASP A 110 -15.00 -13.77 10.74
CA ASP A 110 -13.64 -13.59 11.23
C ASP A 110 -13.59 -12.56 12.36
N PRO A 111 -12.98 -12.89 13.52
CA PRO A 111 -12.87 -11.93 14.62
C PRO A 111 -11.92 -10.77 14.30
N ASN A 112 -11.01 -10.92 13.32
CA ASN A 112 -9.99 -9.93 13.02
C ASN A 112 -10.46 -8.95 11.91
N GLY A 113 -10.54 -7.65 12.25
CA GLY A 113 -10.93 -6.59 11.32
C GLY A 113 -10.13 -6.58 10.02
N PRO A 114 -8.78 -6.55 10.05
CA PRO A 114 -7.93 -6.62 8.85
C PRO A 114 -8.22 -7.83 7.95
N VAL A 115 -8.51 -8.98 8.53
CA VAL A 115 -8.85 -10.19 7.75
C VAL A 115 -10.22 -10.03 7.07
N ARG A 116 -11.23 -9.51 7.77
CA ARG A 116 -12.55 -9.21 7.17
C ARG A 116 -12.42 -8.19 6.03
N ALA A 117 -11.74 -7.08 6.30
CA ALA A 117 -11.43 -6.02 5.36
C ALA A 117 -10.76 -6.54 4.08
N GLN A 118 -9.75 -7.39 4.22
CA GLN A 118 -9.06 -8.00 3.08
C GLN A 118 -9.97 -8.94 2.29
N ALA A 119 -10.83 -9.72 2.95
CA ALA A 119 -11.79 -10.58 2.28
C ALA A 119 -12.81 -9.77 1.46
N VAL A 120 -13.31 -8.66 2.00
CA VAL A 120 -14.19 -7.72 1.29
C VAL A 120 -13.51 -7.16 0.03
N LEU A 121 -12.28 -6.66 0.15
CA LEU A 121 -11.52 -6.15 -1.00
C LEU A 121 -11.31 -7.24 -2.07
N SER A 122 -11.05 -8.47 -1.64
CA SER A 122 -10.87 -9.60 -2.56
C SER A 122 -12.18 -10.02 -3.24
N LEU A 123 -13.34 -9.93 -2.58
CA LEU A 123 -14.64 -10.11 -3.27
C LEU A 123 -14.85 -9.05 -4.36
N GLY A 124 -14.46 -7.79 -4.10
CA GLY A 124 -14.47 -6.73 -5.10
C GLY A 124 -13.54 -7.01 -6.29
N GLN A 125 -12.33 -7.50 -6.03
CA GLN A 125 -11.37 -7.90 -7.05
C GLN A 125 -11.85 -9.08 -7.91
N LEU A 126 -12.67 -9.97 -7.34
CA LEU A 126 -13.24 -11.12 -8.03
C LEU A 126 -14.52 -10.78 -8.80
N GLU A 127 -14.99 -9.53 -8.76
CA GLU A 127 -16.28 -9.14 -9.36
C GLU A 127 -17.45 -10.01 -8.87
N ALA A 128 -17.40 -10.44 -7.60
CA ALA A 128 -18.32 -11.40 -6.99
C ALA A 128 -19.74 -10.81 -6.81
N SER A 129 -20.48 -10.76 -7.91
CA SER A 129 -21.83 -10.17 -7.97
C SER A 129 -22.82 -10.88 -7.05
N GLU A 130 -22.64 -12.17 -6.79
CA GLU A 130 -23.44 -12.92 -5.81
C GLU A 130 -23.23 -12.45 -4.37
N SER A 131 -22.11 -11.80 -4.08
CA SER A 131 -21.78 -11.29 -2.74
C SER A 131 -22.30 -9.88 -2.50
N LEU A 132 -22.90 -9.21 -3.49
CA LEU A 132 -23.40 -7.83 -3.35
C LEU A 132 -24.34 -7.66 -2.15
N GLY A 133 -25.31 -8.55 -1.95
CA GLY A 133 -26.22 -8.46 -0.81
C GLY A 133 -25.50 -8.57 0.55
N LEU A 134 -24.45 -9.40 0.65
CA LEU A 134 -23.62 -9.45 1.85
C LEU A 134 -22.85 -8.14 2.03
N LEU A 135 -22.29 -7.59 0.96
CA LEU A 135 -21.52 -6.35 1.01
C LEU A 135 -22.41 -5.17 1.42
N GLU A 136 -23.64 -5.10 0.90
CA GLU A 136 -24.66 -4.11 1.28
C GLU A 136 -24.99 -4.19 2.77
N ASP A 137 -25.15 -5.41 3.32
CA ASP A 137 -25.46 -5.63 4.74
C ASP A 137 -24.37 -5.14 5.70
N ILE A 138 -23.11 -5.08 5.26
CA ILE A 138 -21.95 -4.70 6.09
C ILE A 138 -21.45 -3.28 5.81
N VAL A 139 -22.13 -2.50 4.95
CA VAL A 139 -21.74 -1.09 4.69
C VAL A 139 -21.72 -0.27 5.98
N ASP A 140 -22.58 -0.62 6.94
CA ASP A 140 -22.70 -0.02 8.27
C ASP A 140 -22.18 -0.97 9.38
N ASP A 141 -21.18 -1.81 9.09
CA ASP A 141 -20.51 -2.68 10.07
C ASP A 141 -20.00 -1.88 11.28
N ASP A 142 -20.01 -2.52 12.46
CA ASP A 142 -19.48 -1.93 13.69
C ASP A 142 -18.01 -1.49 13.52
N ASP A 143 -17.25 -2.24 12.73
CA ASP A 143 -15.94 -1.86 12.24
C ASP A 143 -16.10 -0.98 10.98
N ARG A 144 -16.09 0.34 11.19
CA ARG A 144 -16.23 1.36 10.13
C ARG A 144 -15.28 1.15 8.96
N ASP A 145 -14.11 0.59 9.22
CA ASP A 145 -13.09 0.34 8.22
C ASP A 145 -13.49 -0.82 7.29
N VAL A 146 -14.20 -1.83 7.81
CA VAL A 146 -14.79 -2.91 7.00
C VAL A 146 -15.93 -2.37 6.14
N GLY A 147 -16.84 -1.58 6.71
CA GLY A 147 -17.96 -0.99 5.96
C GLY A 147 -17.53 -0.06 4.83
N ARG A 148 -16.46 0.74 5.05
CA ARG A 148 -15.86 1.53 3.97
C ARG A 148 -15.38 0.67 2.80
N ARG A 149 -14.72 -0.45 3.10
CA ARG A 149 -14.22 -1.37 2.08
C ARG A 149 -15.36 -2.06 1.33
N ALA A 150 -16.49 -2.27 1.98
CA ALA A 150 -17.68 -2.81 1.33
C ALA A 150 -18.19 -1.87 0.23
N ARG A 151 -18.24 -0.55 0.49
CA ARG A 151 -18.61 0.45 -0.53
C ARG A 151 -17.67 0.43 -1.74
N ILE A 152 -16.36 0.36 -1.48
CA ILE A 152 -15.34 0.24 -2.54
C ILE A 152 -15.53 -1.05 -3.33
N ALA A 153 -15.78 -2.19 -2.66
CA ALA A 153 -15.99 -3.47 -3.32
C ALA A 153 -17.27 -3.49 -4.15
N ILE A 154 -18.37 -2.90 -3.67
CA ILE A 154 -19.65 -2.79 -4.39
C ILE A 154 -19.46 -2.01 -5.69
N ASP A 155 -18.97 -0.77 -5.63
CA ASP A 155 -18.78 0.06 -6.84
C ASP A 155 -17.82 -0.61 -7.83
N ARG A 156 -16.79 -1.31 -7.33
CA ARG A 156 -15.86 -2.08 -8.15
C ARG A 156 -16.54 -3.22 -8.89
N ILE A 157 -17.41 -3.98 -8.21
CA ILE A 157 -18.19 -5.09 -8.80
C ILE A 157 -19.14 -4.52 -9.85
N GLU A 158 -19.90 -3.47 -9.52
CA GLU A 158 -20.87 -2.87 -10.44
C GLU A 158 -20.23 -2.31 -11.71
N LYS A 159 -19.01 -1.78 -11.61
CA LYS A 159 -18.24 -1.28 -12.75
C LYS A 159 -17.46 -2.35 -13.52
N GLY A 160 -17.46 -3.61 -13.05
CA GLY A 160 -16.66 -4.69 -13.66
C GLY A 160 -15.16 -4.36 -13.68
N LYS A 161 -14.63 -3.91 -12.53
CA LYS A 161 -13.24 -3.46 -12.38
C LYS A 161 -12.42 -4.42 -11.52
N GLY A 162 -12.41 -5.70 -11.84
CA GLY A 162 -11.76 -6.76 -11.07
C GLY A 162 -10.23 -6.64 -10.95
N THR A 163 -9.60 -7.73 -10.51
CA THR A 163 -8.14 -7.87 -10.48
C THR A 163 -7.55 -7.75 -11.89
N THR A 164 -6.30 -7.32 -11.99
CA THR A 164 -5.63 -7.06 -13.28
C THR A 164 -4.41 -7.95 -13.46
N ASP A 165 -4.09 -8.28 -14.72
CA ASP A 165 -2.84 -8.97 -15.06
C ASP A 165 -1.60 -8.19 -14.62
N ALA A 166 -1.68 -6.85 -14.59
CA ALA A 166 -0.62 -5.99 -14.09
C ALA A 166 -0.34 -6.24 -12.59
N LEU A 167 -1.38 -6.32 -11.76
CA LEU A 167 -1.25 -6.65 -10.34
C LEU A 167 -0.67 -8.05 -10.14
N LEU A 168 -1.21 -9.04 -10.86
CA LEU A 168 -0.72 -10.41 -10.81
C LEU A 168 0.77 -10.50 -11.18
N THR A 169 1.13 -9.86 -12.30
CA THR A 169 2.50 -9.84 -12.84
C THR A 169 3.46 -9.13 -11.89
N ALA A 170 3.02 -8.03 -11.25
CA ALA A 170 3.84 -7.30 -10.29
C ALA A 170 4.25 -8.19 -9.12
N TYR A 171 3.29 -8.92 -8.51
CA TYR A 171 3.63 -9.91 -7.48
C TYR A 171 4.52 -11.02 -8.06
N GLN A 172 4.21 -11.60 -9.21
CA GLN A 172 5.05 -12.66 -9.79
C GLN A 172 6.50 -12.23 -10.03
N ARG A 173 6.75 -10.96 -10.33
CA ARG A 173 8.08 -10.41 -10.64
C ARG A 173 8.85 -9.86 -9.44
N LEU A 174 8.26 -9.82 -8.25
CA LEU A 174 8.95 -9.35 -7.05
C LEU A 174 10.26 -10.11 -6.82
N ASP A 175 11.35 -9.36 -6.79
CA ASP A 175 12.71 -9.84 -6.62
C ASP A 175 13.28 -9.30 -5.29
N PRO A 176 13.51 -10.17 -4.28
CA PRO A 176 13.97 -9.74 -2.98
C PRO A 176 15.44 -9.36 -2.97
N GLU A 177 16.17 -9.62 -4.06
CA GLU A 177 17.55 -9.17 -4.26
C GLU A 177 17.62 -7.67 -4.56
N THR A 178 16.53 -7.05 -5.03
CA THR A 178 16.46 -5.60 -5.24
C THR A 178 16.02 -4.84 -3.99
N PHE A 179 15.61 -5.54 -2.93
CA PHE A 179 15.10 -4.90 -1.72
C PHE A 179 16.25 -4.25 -0.96
N ASP A 180 16.19 -2.94 -0.83
CA ASP A 180 17.24 -2.12 -0.22
C ASP A 180 16.62 -0.91 0.49
N ARG A 181 17.44 -0.07 1.10
CA ARG A 181 17.04 1.21 1.69
C ARG A 181 17.99 2.30 1.22
N VAL A 182 17.48 3.18 0.36
CA VAL A 182 18.29 4.28 -0.14
C VAL A 182 18.66 5.25 0.98
N SER A 183 19.86 5.78 0.88
CA SER A 183 20.43 6.76 1.80
C SER A 183 20.85 8.02 1.05
N ALA A 184 21.02 9.12 1.77
CA ALA A 184 21.58 10.33 1.19
C ALA A 184 23.00 10.04 0.65
N GLY A 185 23.25 10.44 -0.60
CA GLY A 185 24.49 10.16 -1.34
C GLY A 185 24.37 9.03 -2.36
N ASP A 186 23.35 8.19 -2.28
CA ASP A 186 23.14 7.12 -3.26
C ASP A 186 22.63 7.66 -4.60
N THR A 187 22.89 6.92 -5.69
CA THR A 187 22.17 7.13 -6.95
C THR A 187 20.75 6.58 -6.79
N ALA A 188 19.74 7.38 -7.11
CA ALA A 188 18.35 6.95 -7.03
C ALA A 188 18.09 5.75 -7.97
N PRO A 189 17.58 4.61 -7.47
CA PRO A 189 17.28 3.44 -8.30
C PRO A 189 16.29 3.76 -9.41
N GLU A 190 16.57 3.30 -10.63
CA GLU A 190 15.64 3.46 -11.74
C GLU A 190 14.44 2.54 -11.57
N PHE A 191 13.25 3.02 -11.96
CA PHE A 191 12.03 2.23 -11.98
C PHE A 191 11.14 2.62 -13.14
N ARG A 192 10.15 1.76 -13.43
CA ARG A 192 9.03 2.06 -14.33
C ARG A 192 7.73 1.74 -13.64
N LEU A 193 6.83 2.72 -13.58
CA LEU A 193 5.49 2.59 -13.01
C LEU A 193 4.46 3.19 -13.95
N THR A 194 3.19 2.82 -13.76
CA THR A 194 2.08 3.48 -14.44
C THR A 194 1.34 4.40 -13.50
N ASP A 195 0.76 5.49 -14.00
CA ASP A 195 -0.19 6.30 -13.24
C ASP A 195 -1.62 5.70 -13.24
N THR A 196 -2.56 6.41 -12.62
CA THR A 196 -3.98 6.05 -12.51
C THR A 196 -4.73 5.94 -13.85
N GLU A 197 -4.21 6.60 -14.89
CA GLU A 197 -4.74 6.58 -16.25
C GLU A 197 -4.06 5.51 -17.13
N GLY A 198 -2.91 5.00 -16.69
CA GLY A 198 -2.14 3.95 -17.34
C GLY A 198 -0.96 4.47 -18.17
N THR A 199 -0.59 5.75 -18.04
CA THR A 199 0.63 6.29 -18.64
C THR A 199 1.82 5.67 -17.95
N GLU A 200 2.77 5.13 -18.72
CA GLU A 200 4.04 4.61 -18.19
C GLU A 200 5.03 5.75 -17.97
N TRP A 201 5.69 5.72 -16.82
CA TRP A 201 6.69 6.68 -16.39
C TRP A 201 7.98 5.96 -15.99
N GLU A 202 9.10 6.40 -16.55
CA GLU A 202 10.44 6.03 -16.08
C GLU A 202 10.91 7.08 -15.06
N ARG A 203 11.60 6.68 -13.98
CA ARG A 203 12.05 7.62 -12.93
C ARG A 203 12.86 8.78 -13.51
N SER A 204 13.76 8.50 -14.44
CA SER A 204 14.58 9.51 -15.12
C SER A 204 13.79 10.50 -15.99
N ALA A 205 12.56 10.15 -16.39
CA ALA A 205 11.66 11.02 -17.13
C ALA A 205 10.66 11.78 -16.24
N LEU A 206 10.64 11.51 -14.93
CA LEU A 206 9.73 12.17 -13.98
C LEU A 206 10.09 13.62 -13.67
N ALA A 207 11.32 14.04 -13.95
CA ALA A 207 11.78 15.40 -13.78
C ALA A 207 12.47 15.89 -15.05
N ALA A 208 12.25 17.16 -15.41
CA ALA A 208 12.92 17.74 -16.57
C ALA A 208 14.43 17.89 -16.33
N GLU A 209 15.20 18.08 -17.39
CA GLU A 209 16.64 18.31 -17.28
C GLU A 209 16.92 19.55 -16.41
N GLY A 210 17.69 19.36 -15.34
CA GLY A 210 18.03 20.42 -14.39
C GLY A 210 17.07 20.56 -13.21
N GLU A 211 15.97 19.81 -13.18
CA GLU A 211 15.01 19.83 -12.08
C GLU A 211 15.32 18.81 -10.98
N TRP A 212 14.85 19.13 -9.78
CA TRP A 212 14.82 18.20 -8.66
C TRP A 212 13.61 17.28 -8.77
N LEU A 213 13.70 16.08 -8.23
CA LEU A 213 12.59 15.15 -8.13
C LEU A 213 12.27 14.87 -6.67
N VAL A 214 11.00 15.01 -6.29
CA VAL A 214 10.48 14.59 -4.98
C VAL A 214 9.57 13.39 -5.18
N LEU A 215 9.87 12.29 -4.48
CA LEU A 215 9.01 11.10 -4.41
C LEU A 215 8.33 11.09 -3.04
N VAL A 216 7.00 11.08 -3.02
CA VAL A 216 6.20 10.96 -1.80
C VAL A 216 5.40 9.68 -1.82
N TRP A 217 5.70 8.77 -0.90
CA TRP A 217 4.90 7.57 -0.71
C TRP A 217 3.68 7.88 0.16
N VAL A 218 2.51 7.88 -0.46
CA VAL A 218 1.24 8.02 0.26
C VAL A 218 0.72 6.66 0.67
N PHE A 219 -0.25 6.65 1.58
CA PHE A 219 -0.76 5.42 2.17
C PHE A 219 -1.89 4.81 1.38
N ALA A 220 -3.01 5.52 1.32
CA ALA A 220 -4.29 5.00 0.85
C ALA A 220 -5.26 6.15 0.59
N ASP A 221 -6.29 5.85 -0.19
CA ASP A 221 -7.48 6.66 -0.49
C ASP A 221 -8.23 7.19 0.74
N TRP A 222 -8.03 6.60 1.92
CA TRP A 222 -8.74 6.99 3.14
C TRP A 222 -7.94 7.88 4.10
N CYS A 223 -6.71 8.22 3.72
CA CYS A 223 -5.72 8.83 4.59
C CYS A 223 -5.88 10.37 4.69
N PRO A 224 -6.29 10.93 5.84
CA PRO A 224 -6.47 12.38 5.98
C PRO A 224 -5.16 13.17 5.91
N VAL A 225 -4.03 12.55 6.25
CA VAL A 225 -2.71 13.19 6.08
C VAL A 225 -2.39 13.34 4.60
N CYS A 226 -2.68 12.32 3.81
CA CYS A 226 -2.38 12.25 2.39
C CYS A 226 -3.27 13.23 1.60
N HIS A 227 -4.54 13.37 1.97
CA HIS A 227 -5.42 14.39 1.39
C HIS A 227 -4.95 15.82 1.69
N ARG A 228 -4.51 16.09 2.92
CA ARG A 228 -3.90 17.40 3.24
C ARG A 228 -2.63 17.68 2.44
N GLU A 229 -1.78 16.66 2.22
CA GLU A 229 -0.61 16.81 1.35
C GLU A 229 -0.99 17.10 -0.10
N PHE A 230 -2.07 16.50 -0.61
CA PHE A 230 -2.60 16.80 -1.94
C PHE A 230 -3.11 18.23 -2.02
N ASP A 231 -3.84 18.70 -1.01
CA ASP A 231 -4.33 20.08 -0.96
C ASP A 231 -3.17 21.09 -0.91
N GLU A 232 -2.14 20.85 -0.07
CA GLU A 232 -0.91 21.65 -0.04
C GLU A 232 -0.21 21.68 -1.41
N LEU A 233 -0.16 20.54 -2.12
CA LEU A 233 0.45 20.49 -3.46
C LEU A 233 -0.35 21.29 -4.48
N LEU A 234 -1.68 21.23 -4.45
CA LEU A 234 -2.52 22.02 -5.34
C LEU A 234 -2.28 23.53 -5.15
N GLU A 235 -2.08 23.98 -3.91
CA GLU A 235 -1.79 25.38 -3.59
C GLU A 235 -0.38 25.81 -4.03
N LEU A 236 0.60 24.91 -3.95
CA LEU A 236 2.03 25.23 -4.13
C LEU A 236 2.56 25.06 -5.57
N ARG A 237 1.68 24.90 -6.58
CA ARG A 237 2.11 24.64 -7.96
C ARG A 237 3.17 25.64 -8.47
N THR A 238 2.91 26.94 -8.30
CA THR A 238 3.83 27.99 -8.78
C THR A 238 5.16 27.94 -8.05
N GLU A 239 5.15 27.64 -6.76
CA GLU A 239 6.32 27.54 -5.91
C GLU A 239 7.24 26.38 -6.28
N PHE A 240 6.68 25.27 -6.78
CA PHE A 240 7.41 24.13 -7.33
C PHE A 240 7.99 24.45 -8.70
N ASP A 241 7.20 25.04 -9.60
CA ASP A 241 7.65 25.50 -10.93
C ASP A 241 8.84 26.49 -10.79
N ASP A 242 8.72 27.51 -9.94
CA ASP A 242 9.76 28.51 -9.69
C ASP A 242 11.03 27.92 -9.07
N ALA A 243 10.90 26.82 -8.32
CA ALA A 243 12.02 26.15 -7.69
C ALA A 243 12.68 25.09 -8.59
N GLY A 244 12.11 24.81 -9.77
CA GLY A 244 12.55 23.73 -10.67
C GLY A 244 12.45 22.37 -9.99
N VAL A 245 11.28 22.07 -9.41
CA VAL A 245 11.02 20.83 -8.68
C VAL A 245 9.83 20.11 -9.30
N SER A 246 10.09 18.91 -9.81
CA SER A 246 9.07 17.94 -10.15
C SER A 246 8.74 17.09 -8.92
N ILE A 247 7.46 16.77 -8.74
CA ILE A 247 7.00 15.89 -7.66
C ILE A 247 6.15 14.76 -8.22
N VAL A 248 6.23 13.60 -7.57
CA VAL A 248 5.30 12.49 -7.80
C VAL A 248 4.85 11.92 -6.47
N THR A 249 3.66 11.37 -6.49
CA THR A 249 3.12 10.56 -5.39
C THR A 249 3.09 9.10 -5.81
N VAL A 250 3.37 8.19 -4.88
CA VAL A 250 3.47 6.75 -5.15
C VAL A 250 2.67 5.99 -4.09
N GLU A 251 1.90 5.00 -4.49
CA GLU A 251 1.22 4.09 -3.56
C GLU A 251 1.25 2.63 -4.02
N CYS A 252 1.04 1.69 -3.09
CA CYS A 252 1.20 0.26 -3.37
C CYS A 252 -0.10 -0.51 -3.70
N HIS A 253 -1.23 0.19 -3.81
CA HIS A 253 -2.51 -0.44 -4.11
C HIS A 253 -2.66 -0.83 -5.59
N ASP A 254 -3.76 -1.50 -5.90
CA ASP A 254 -4.13 -1.75 -7.28
C ASP A 254 -4.72 -0.50 -7.95
N ARG A 255 -4.89 -0.56 -9.27
CA ARG A 255 -5.30 0.59 -10.06
C ARG A 255 -6.64 1.18 -9.62
N TYR A 256 -7.59 0.33 -9.25
CA TYR A 256 -8.91 0.82 -8.87
C TYR A 256 -8.83 1.63 -7.58
N ARG A 257 -8.14 1.13 -6.55
CA ARG A 257 -7.89 1.87 -5.31
C ARG A 257 -7.12 3.17 -5.54
N GLY A 258 -6.11 3.18 -6.40
CA GLY A 258 -5.41 4.44 -6.67
C GLY A 258 -6.18 5.45 -7.50
N ARG A 259 -7.14 4.99 -8.31
CA ARG A 259 -8.12 5.89 -8.91
C ARG A 259 -9.12 6.43 -7.89
N VAL A 260 -9.47 5.70 -6.84
CA VAL A 260 -10.24 6.25 -5.70
C VAL A 260 -9.44 7.35 -5.00
N MET A 261 -8.15 7.13 -4.70
CA MET A 261 -7.27 8.15 -4.09
C MET A 261 -7.20 9.42 -4.94
N ALA A 262 -7.08 9.29 -6.26
CA ALA A 262 -7.01 10.40 -7.20
C ALA A 262 -8.38 11.04 -7.53
N GLY A 263 -9.47 10.68 -6.84
CA GLY A 263 -10.80 11.25 -7.09
C GLY A 263 -11.45 10.83 -8.42
N MET A 264 -10.99 9.73 -9.04
CA MET A 264 -11.44 9.28 -10.36
C MET A 264 -12.49 8.15 -10.32
N GLU A 265 -12.90 7.69 -9.13
CA GLU A 265 -13.91 6.63 -8.94
C GLU A 265 -15.00 7.06 -7.95
N LEU A 266 -15.39 6.20 -6.99
CA LEU A 266 -16.29 6.62 -5.91
C LEU A 266 -15.58 7.55 -4.92
N GLU A 267 -16.35 8.36 -4.21
CA GLU A 267 -15.89 9.08 -3.03
C GLU A 267 -16.51 8.42 -1.79
N PRO A 268 -15.72 7.66 -1.00
CA PRO A 268 -16.20 7.14 0.27
C PRO A 268 -16.43 8.26 1.28
N ASP A 269 -17.44 8.13 2.16
CA ASP A 269 -17.59 9.08 3.27
C ASP A 269 -16.37 8.99 4.20
N TYR A 270 -15.56 10.05 4.19
CA TYR A 270 -14.45 10.22 5.13
C TYR A 270 -14.90 11.08 6.31
N TRP A 271 -14.73 10.55 7.53
CA TRP A 271 -15.06 11.28 8.77
C TRP A 271 -14.22 12.57 8.96
N SER A 272 -13.19 12.75 8.15
CA SER A 272 -12.16 13.79 8.30
C SER A 272 -12.29 14.94 7.31
N SER A 273 -13.24 14.92 6.37
CA SER A 273 -13.45 16.01 5.41
C SER A 273 -14.92 16.41 5.37
N GLU A 274 -15.19 17.71 5.56
CA GLU A 274 -16.53 18.28 5.32
C GLU A 274 -16.75 18.60 3.83
N ASP A 275 -15.65 18.74 3.06
CA ASP A 275 -15.66 19.06 1.62
C ASP A 275 -15.26 17.84 0.77
N SER A 276 -15.87 17.70 -0.41
CA SER A 276 -15.53 16.65 -1.37
C SER A 276 -14.13 16.89 -1.94
N PHE A 277 -13.23 15.92 -1.82
CA PHE A 277 -11.89 16.01 -2.41
C PHE A 277 -11.91 15.66 -3.91
N ARG A 278 -12.97 14.97 -4.36
CA ARG A 278 -13.10 14.48 -5.72
C ARG A 278 -13.13 15.60 -6.76
N ASP A 279 -13.98 16.60 -6.53
CA ASP A 279 -14.16 17.73 -7.46
C ASP A 279 -12.88 18.55 -7.63
N THR A 280 -12.06 18.60 -6.58
CA THR A 280 -10.78 19.30 -6.53
C THR A 280 -9.69 18.51 -7.26
N TYR A 281 -9.58 17.20 -7.03
CA TYR A 281 -8.49 16.39 -7.58
C TYR A 281 -8.67 16.10 -9.07
N GLU A 282 -9.90 15.78 -9.51
CA GLU A 282 -10.17 15.40 -10.91
C GLU A 282 -9.78 16.50 -11.91
N ARG A 283 -9.74 17.77 -11.48
CA ARG A 283 -9.48 18.92 -12.36
C ARG A 283 -8.05 19.45 -12.28
N ASP A 284 -7.44 19.38 -11.11
CA ASP A 284 -6.28 20.23 -10.79
C ASP A 284 -5.00 19.46 -10.42
N LEU A 285 -5.03 18.12 -10.36
CA LEU A 285 -3.81 17.31 -10.18
C LEU A 285 -2.80 17.59 -11.29
N TRP A 286 -1.76 18.34 -10.94
CA TRP A 286 -0.71 18.78 -11.87
C TRP A 286 0.53 17.88 -11.84
N TRP A 287 0.51 16.80 -11.05
CA TRP A 287 1.60 15.83 -10.90
C TRP A 287 1.14 14.38 -11.13
N PRO A 288 2.04 13.46 -11.51
CA PRO A 288 1.73 12.04 -11.61
C PRO A 288 1.45 11.37 -10.25
N HIS A 289 0.35 10.62 -10.17
CA HIS A 289 0.06 9.68 -9.08
C HIS A 289 0.34 8.24 -9.54
N LEU A 290 1.47 7.68 -9.11
CA LEU A 290 2.02 6.42 -9.61
C LEU A 290 1.60 5.22 -8.77
N LEU A 291 1.38 4.10 -9.46
CA LEU A 291 0.90 2.85 -8.89
C LEU A 291 2.04 1.83 -8.80
N ASP A 292 2.64 1.69 -7.63
CA ASP A 292 3.65 0.68 -7.32
C ASP A 292 2.98 -0.66 -6.93
N HIS A 293 2.38 -1.32 -7.91
CA HIS A 293 1.73 -2.60 -7.70
C HIS A 293 2.66 -3.58 -6.95
N ALA A 294 2.15 -4.17 -5.87
CA ALA A 294 2.91 -5.06 -4.99
C ALA A 294 4.08 -4.41 -4.23
N GLY A 295 4.27 -3.09 -4.30
CA GLY A 295 5.27 -2.36 -3.50
C GLY A 295 6.72 -2.61 -3.91
N ALA A 296 7.00 -3.00 -5.15
CA ALA A 296 8.34 -3.39 -5.60
C ALA A 296 9.32 -2.20 -5.58
N VAL A 297 8.87 -1.03 -6.02
CA VAL A 297 9.67 0.19 -6.00
C VAL A 297 9.84 0.65 -4.56
N GLY A 298 8.78 0.63 -3.76
CA GLY A 298 8.82 0.91 -2.33
C GLY A 298 9.82 0.01 -1.60
N ALA A 299 9.83 -1.29 -1.86
CA ALA A 299 10.79 -2.23 -1.27
C ALA A 299 12.24 -1.98 -1.74
N THR A 300 12.43 -1.48 -2.96
CA THR A 300 13.75 -1.08 -3.50
C THR A 300 14.27 0.21 -2.86
N PHE A 301 13.37 1.12 -2.52
CA PHE A 301 13.72 2.38 -1.86
C PHE A 301 13.77 2.28 -0.33
N GLY A 302 13.26 1.21 0.29
CA GLY A 302 13.24 1.01 1.74
C GLY A 302 11.97 1.52 2.43
N VAL A 303 10.88 1.64 1.68
CA VAL A 303 9.57 2.09 2.15
C VAL A 303 8.79 0.98 2.86
N ASP A 304 9.31 -0.25 2.90
CA ASP A 304 8.72 -1.36 3.65
C ASP A 304 7.21 -1.55 3.34
N PRO A 305 6.83 -1.97 2.12
CA PRO A 305 5.43 -2.14 1.77
C PRO A 305 4.75 -3.15 2.69
N LEU A 306 3.52 -2.89 3.11
CA LEU A 306 2.78 -3.70 4.09
C LEU A 306 3.47 -3.73 5.48
N ALA A 307 4.19 -2.68 5.87
CA ALA A 307 4.87 -2.57 7.16
C ALA A 307 3.96 -2.63 8.36
N PHE A 308 2.83 -1.93 8.32
CA PHE A 308 1.95 -1.88 9.48
C PHE A 308 0.49 -1.68 9.07
N ALA A 309 -0.39 -2.15 9.94
CA ALA A 309 -1.82 -1.99 9.81
C ALA A 309 -2.25 -0.62 10.37
N VAL A 310 -3.08 0.06 9.61
CA VAL A 310 -3.86 1.23 10.03
C VAL A 310 -5.26 1.03 9.47
N HIS A 311 -6.29 1.23 10.28
CA HIS A 311 -7.68 1.19 9.83
C HIS A 311 -8.03 -0.07 9.02
N ALA A 312 -7.67 -1.24 9.54
CA ALA A 312 -7.92 -2.58 8.96
C ALA A 312 -7.17 -2.90 7.65
N GLU A 313 -6.05 -2.22 7.35
CA GLU A 313 -5.24 -2.52 6.17
C GLU A 313 -3.75 -2.34 6.43
N TYR A 314 -2.97 -3.29 5.91
CA TYR A 314 -1.52 -3.18 5.87
C TYR A 314 -1.10 -2.21 4.77
N ILE A 315 -0.45 -1.12 5.18
CA ILE A 315 0.05 -0.06 4.32
C ILE A 315 1.57 -0.02 4.31
N ASN A 316 2.14 0.68 3.34
CA ASN A 316 3.56 1.01 3.30
C ASN A 316 3.95 2.02 4.39
N ARG A 317 5.26 2.10 4.67
CA ARG A 317 5.79 3.15 5.55
C ARG A 317 5.69 4.52 4.87
N PRO A 318 5.43 5.61 5.62
CA PRO A 318 5.55 6.95 5.06
C PRO A 318 6.98 7.20 4.63
N ALA A 319 7.17 7.67 3.40
CA ALA A 319 8.50 8.03 2.95
C ALA A 319 8.49 9.25 2.03
N THR A 320 9.53 10.07 2.18
CA THR A 320 9.83 11.20 1.32
C THR A 320 11.27 11.09 0.87
N ILE A 321 11.49 11.02 -0.45
CA ILE A 321 12.81 10.95 -1.06
C ILE A 321 12.98 12.17 -1.96
N VAL A 322 14.10 12.87 -1.81
CA VAL A 322 14.48 14.01 -2.68
C VAL A 322 15.72 13.61 -3.47
N VAL A 323 15.62 13.74 -4.78
CA VAL A 323 16.68 13.44 -5.75
C VAL A 323 17.06 14.75 -6.45
N ASP A 324 18.35 15.03 -6.53
CA ASP A 324 18.85 16.21 -7.25
C ASP A 324 18.95 15.98 -8.76
N PRO A 325 19.20 17.03 -9.56
CA PRO A 325 19.25 16.92 -11.02
C PRO A 325 20.34 15.96 -11.55
N SER A 326 21.31 15.56 -10.72
CA SER A 326 22.33 14.57 -11.10
C SER A 326 21.86 13.12 -10.90
N GLY A 327 20.66 12.93 -10.33
CA GLY A 327 20.14 11.61 -9.94
C GLY A 327 20.59 11.16 -8.55
N THR A 328 21.21 12.03 -7.77
CA THR A 328 21.69 11.69 -6.42
C THR A 328 20.60 11.93 -5.38
N VAL A 329 20.36 10.95 -4.51
CA VAL A 329 19.47 11.07 -3.35
C VAL A 329 20.10 12.06 -2.37
N ARG A 330 19.41 13.17 -2.10
CA ARG A 330 19.85 14.20 -1.14
C ARG A 330 19.15 14.12 0.19
N PHE A 331 17.97 13.50 0.21
CA PHE A 331 17.21 13.26 1.41
C PHE A 331 16.43 11.95 1.23
N ALA A 332 16.52 11.08 2.23
CA ALA A 332 15.75 9.87 2.31
C ALA A 332 15.17 9.76 3.71
N TYR A 333 13.87 9.92 3.85
CA TYR A 333 13.20 9.89 5.15
C TYR A 333 12.14 8.80 5.18
N PHE A 334 12.24 7.96 6.19
CA PHE A 334 11.33 6.85 6.43
C PHE A 334 10.72 7.03 7.81
N GLY A 335 9.41 7.21 7.85
CA GLY A 335 8.72 7.52 9.10
C GLY A 335 8.44 6.30 9.96
N THR A 336 8.21 6.54 11.24
CA THR A 336 8.08 5.54 12.31
C THR A 336 6.64 5.36 12.80
N PHE A 337 5.72 6.17 12.30
CA PHE A 337 4.28 6.08 12.45
C PHE A 337 3.63 6.87 11.29
N TRP A 338 2.31 6.77 11.13
CA TRP A 338 1.62 7.30 9.93
C TRP A 338 1.87 8.80 9.65
N GLY A 339 2.00 9.64 10.68
CA GLY A 339 2.25 11.08 10.52
C GLY A 339 3.73 11.48 10.39
N ASP A 340 4.67 10.52 10.49
CA ASP A 340 6.10 10.80 10.55
C ASP A 340 6.69 11.08 9.16
N ARG A 341 6.55 12.31 8.69
CA ARG A 341 7.08 12.77 7.40
C ARG A 341 7.18 14.30 7.39
N PRO A 342 8.11 14.91 6.62
CA PRO A 342 8.10 16.36 6.43
C PRO A 342 6.86 16.80 5.65
N SER A 343 6.35 18.00 5.93
CA SER A 343 5.30 18.60 5.09
C SER A 343 5.84 18.93 3.69
N ILE A 344 4.93 19.21 2.76
CA ILE A 344 5.28 19.58 1.39
C ILE A 344 6.08 20.89 1.39
N GLU A 345 5.61 21.89 2.14
CA GLU A 345 6.32 23.17 2.33
C GLU A 345 7.73 22.97 2.90
N LYS A 346 7.88 22.12 3.94
CA LYS A 346 9.18 21.87 4.56
C LYS A 346 10.13 21.20 3.56
N THR A 347 9.62 20.25 2.76
CA THR A 347 10.37 19.58 1.70
C THR A 347 10.88 20.58 0.66
N LEU A 348 10.00 21.47 0.19
CA LEU A 348 10.38 22.52 -0.75
C LEU A 348 11.40 23.50 -0.15
N GLY A 349 11.24 23.85 1.14
CA GLY A 349 12.20 24.67 1.88
C GLY A 349 13.60 24.05 1.96
N MET A 350 13.70 22.73 2.19
CA MET A 350 14.98 22.00 2.17
C MET A 350 15.62 22.06 0.78
N ILE A 351 14.84 21.93 -0.29
CA ILE A 351 15.36 22.04 -1.66
C ILE A 351 15.86 23.45 -1.95
N ARG A 352 15.16 24.50 -1.52
CA ARG A 352 15.56 25.90 -1.75
C ARG A 352 16.85 26.26 -1.01
N THR A 353 16.97 25.82 0.23
CA THR A 353 18.14 26.10 1.10
C THR A 353 19.31 25.15 0.86
N LYS A 354 19.06 23.98 0.28
CA LYS A 354 20.00 22.85 0.18
C LYS A 354 20.41 22.27 1.55
N GLU A 355 19.60 22.52 2.57
CA GLU A 355 19.76 21.99 3.93
C GLU A 355 18.73 20.88 4.14
N PHE A 356 19.18 19.63 4.21
CA PHE A 356 18.34 18.43 4.28
C PHE A 356 18.25 17.86 5.70
N ASP A 357 18.16 18.76 6.68
CA ASP A 357 18.05 18.40 8.09
C ASP A 357 16.57 18.39 8.50
N PHE A 358 16.03 17.18 8.68
CA PHE A 358 14.68 16.98 9.20
C PHE A 358 14.64 15.80 10.15
N GLU A 359 14.02 16.04 11.30
CA GLU A 359 13.59 15.00 12.22
C GLU A 359 12.22 15.38 12.76
N HIS A 360 11.26 14.47 12.63
CA HIS A 360 9.91 14.72 13.15
C HIS A 360 9.96 14.82 14.70
N PRO A 361 9.28 15.80 15.32
CA PRO A 361 9.33 16.01 16.78
C PRO A 361 8.89 14.79 17.60
N GLU A 362 7.98 13.99 17.05
CA GLU A 362 7.46 12.76 17.66
C GLU A 362 8.07 11.49 17.05
N ARG A 363 9.20 11.59 16.35
CA ARG A 363 9.87 10.43 15.75
C ARG A 363 10.12 9.38 16.83
N ARG A 364 9.66 8.16 16.57
CA ARG A 364 9.78 7.05 17.51
C ARG A 364 11.11 6.35 17.31
N ARG A 365 11.67 5.85 18.40
CA ARG A 365 12.91 5.08 18.38
C ARG A 365 12.70 3.88 19.29
N ALA A 366 13.20 2.73 18.87
CA ALA A 366 13.33 1.60 19.79
C ALA A 366 14.10 2.06 21.05
N ALA A 367 13.78 1.51 22.21
CA ALA A 367 14.60 1.76 23.39
C ALA A 367 16.04 1.34 23.08
N ASP A 368 17.03 2.16 23.44
CA ASP A 368 18.44 1.81 23.26
C ASP A 368 18.68 0.44 23.90
N ARG A 369 18.91 -0.59 23.08
CA ARG A 369 19.12 -1.98 23.51
C ARG A 369 20.51 -2.18 24.10
#